data_AF-A0A3D4W0U8-F1
#
_entry.id   AF-A0A3D4W0U8-F1
#
_cell.length_a   1.000
_cell.length_b   1.000
_cell.length_c   1.000
_cell.angle_alpha   90.00
_cell.angle_beta   90.00
_cell.angle_gamma   90.00
#
_symmetry.space_group_name_H-M   'P 1'
#
loop_
_entity.id
_entity.type
_entity.pdbx_description
1 polymer ?
#
loop_
_entity_poly.entity_id
_entity_poly.type
_entity_poly.pdbx_seq_one_letter_code
_entity_poly.pdbx_strand_id
1 'polypeptide(L)'
;MKKENIKKVVLAYSGGLDTSIIIPWLKENYNNCEVVAVSGDVGQGTELDGLEEKAKATGASKLYVLDLKKDFVENYIFPTLKFGAKYEDYLLGT
;
A
#
# COMPACT_ATOMS: atom_id res chain seq x y z
N MET A 1 28.82 -2.75 0.01
CA MET A 1 28.08 -3.16 1.23
C MET A 1 27.56 -4.57 1.03
N LYS A 2 27.51 -5.38 2.09
CA LYS A 2 26.97 -6.75 2.04
C LYS A 2 25.45 -6.63 1.85
N LYS A 3 24.92 -7.02 0.69
CA LYS A 3 23.47 -6.99 0.44
C LYS A 3 22.81 -8.08 1.28
N GLU A 4 21.79 -7.73 2.04
CA GLU A 4 21.00 -8.71 2.77
C GLU A 4 20.29 -9.65 1.79
N ASN A 5 20.22 -10.93 2.13
CA ASN A 5 19.63 -11.95 1.26
C ASN A 5 18.12 -12.09 1.51
N ILE A 6 17.37 -11.03 1.23
CA ILE A 6 15.91 -11.05 1.30
C ILE A 6 15.37 -11.68 0.03
N LYS A 7 14.58 -12.75 0.15
CA LYS A 7 14.02 -13.47 -1.00
C LYS A 7 12.74 -12.81 -1.54
N LYS A 8 11.92 -12.24 -0.65
CA LYS A 8 10.58 -11.73 -0.97
C LYS A 8 10.20 -10.56 -0.06
N VAL A 9 9.56 -9.55 -0.65
CA VAL A 9 9.03 -8.36 0.03
C VAL A 9 7.57 -8.17 -0.35
N VAL A 10 6.74 -7.82 0.63
CA VAL A 10 5.38 -7.34 0.42
C VAL A 10 5.39 -5.83 0.62
N LEU A 11 5.01 -5.08 -0.42
CA LEU A 11 5.05 -3.63 -0.44
C LEU A 11 3.61 -3.08 -0.40
N ALA A 12 3.32 -2.25 0.60
CA ALA A 12 2.15 -1.37 0.56
C ALA A 12 2.33 -0.38 -0.60
N TYR A 13 1.48 -0.47 -1.61
CA TYR A 13 1.65 0.17 -2.91
C TYR A 13 0.45 1.06 -3.23
N SER A 14 0.70 2.37 -3.26
CA SER A 14 -0.30 3.38 -3.60
C SER A 14 -0.39 3.68 -5.10
N GLY A 15 0.61 3.27 -5.88
CA GLY A 15 0.71 3.67 -7.29
C GLY A 15 1.32 5.05 -7.50
N GLY A 16 1.63 5.79 -6.44
CA GLY A 16 2.38 7.04 -6.51
C GLY A 16 3.80 6.88 -7.06
N LEU A 17 4.48 7.99 -7.32
CA LEU A 17 5.86 8.00 -7.81
C LEU A 17 6.80 7.24 -6.86
N ASP A 18 6.73 7.54 -5.57
CA ASP A 18 7.65 7.00 -4.57
C ASP A 18 7.53 5.47 -4.47
N THR A 19 6.30 4.95 -4.32
CA THR A 19 6.07 3.51 -4.22
C THR A 19 6.37 2.78 -5.52
N SER A 20 6.30 3.46 -6.67
CA SER A 20 6.70 2.93 -7.98
C SER A 20 8.22 2.82 -8.13
N ILE A 21 8.99 3.79 -7.65
CA ILE A 21 10.46 3.77 -7.68
C ILE A 21 11.03 2.80 -6.61
N ILE A 22 10.31 2.60 -5.50
CA ILE A 22 10.72 1.66 -4.46
C ILE A 22 10.79 0.21 -4.99
N ILE A 23 9.94 -0.21 -5.92
CA ILE A 23 9.96 -1.58 -6.47
C ILE A 23 11.32 -1.93 -7.10
N PRO A 24 11.84 -1.21 -8.12
CA PRO A 24 13.16 -1.49 -8.66
C PRO A 24 14.27 -1.29 -7.62
N TRP A 25 14.14 -0.29 -6.73
CA TRP A 25 15.11 -0.07 -5.66
C TRP A 25 15.25 -1.29 -4.73
N LEU A 26 14.14 -1.91 -4.32
CA LEU A 26 14.13 -3.12 -3.51
C LEU A 26 14.88 -4.26 -4.22
N LYS A 27 14.59 -4.45 -5.51
CA LYS A 27 15.24 -5.50 -6.31
C LYS A 27 16.75 -5.25 -6.44
N GLU A 28 17.15 -4.01 -6.69
CA GLU A 28 18.56 -3.64 -6.78
C GLU A 28 19.31 -3.83 -5.47
N ASN A 29 18.68 -3.54 -4.33
CA ASN A 29 19.33 -3.55 -3.02
C ASN A 29 19.26 -4.91 -2.31
N TYR A 30 18.31 -5.77 -2.68
CA TYR A 30 18.06 -7.07 -2.05
C TYR A 30 18.17 -8.25 -3.02
N ASN A 31 19.30 -8.34 -3.74
CA ASN A 31 19.64 -9.49 -4.61
C ASN A 31 18.50 -9.93 -5.55
N ASN A 32 17.81 -8.97 -6.16
CA ASN A 32 16.67 -9.19 -7.05
C ASN A 32 15.52 -9.96 -6.38
N CYS A 33 15.19 -9.58 -5.13
CA CYS A 33 14.07 -10.15 -4.39
C CYS A 33 12.75 -10.07 -5.17
N GLU A 34 11.86 -11.04 -4.93
CA GLU A 34 10.49 -10.96 -5.43
C GLU A 34 9.73 -9.86 -4.67
N VAL A 35 9.13 -8.91 -5.40
CA VAL A 35 8.28 -7.87 -4.80
C VAL A 35 6.82 -8.17 -5.13
N VAL A 36 5.97 -8.24 -4.11
CA VAL A 36 4.52 -8.35 -4.23
C VAL A 36 3.92 -7.03 -3.76
N ALA A 37 3.18 -6.35 -4.63
CA ALA A 37 2.48 -5.12 -4.30
C ALA A 37 1.12 -5.42 -3.67
N VAL A 38 0.71 -4.61 -2.70
CA VAL A 38 -0.61 -4.70 -2.06
C VAL A 38 -1.18 -3.29 -1.93
N SER A 39 -2.42 -3.12 -2.38
CA SER A 39 -3.18 -1.88 -2.23
C SER A 39 -4.52 -2.18 -1.56
N GLY A 40 -4.91 -1.34 -0.62
CA GLY A 40 -6.23 -1.40 0.02
C GLY A 40 -7.13 -0.31 -0.54
N ASP A 41 -8.30 -0.69 -1.04
CA ASP A 41 -9.38 0.25 -1.36
C ASP A 41 -10.11 0.62 -0.07
N VAL A 42 -9.86 1.84 0.40
CA VAL A 42 -10.49 2.46 1.56
C VAL A 42 -11.38 3.65 1.15
N GLY A 43 -11.69 3.79 -0.15
CA GLY A 43 -12.57 4.83 -0.69
C GLY A 43 -11.87 5.94 -1.47
N GLN A 44 -10.62 5.74 -1.89
CA GLN A 44 -9.82 6.71 -2.67
C GLN A 44 -10.27 6.89 -4.14
N GLY A 45 -11.19 6.05 -4.65
CA GLY A 45 -11.77 6.21 -5.98
C GLY A 45 -10.81 5.84 -7.12
N THR A 46 -10.64 6.74 -8.09
CA THR A 46 -9.92 6.47 -9.36
C THR A 46 -8.42 6.25 -9.20
N GLU A 47 -7.86 6.43 -8.01
CA GLU A 47 -6.43 6.19 -7.75
C GLU A 47 -6.02 4.71 -7.94
N LEU A 48 -6.99 3.79 -7.97
CA LEU A 48 -6.78 2.36 -8.22
C LEU A 48 -6.79 2.00 -9.71
N ASP A 49 -7.18 2.91 -10.59
CA ASP A 49 -7.28 2.66 -12.02
C ASP A 49 -5.89 2.44 -12.65
N GLY A 50 -5.73 1.36 -13.41
CA GLY A 50 -4.45 1.01 -14.06
C GLY A 50 -3.33 0.62 -13.09
N LEU A 51 -3.62 0.48 -11.79
CA LEU A 51 -2.61 0.21 -10.76
C LEU A 51 -1.89 -1.13 -10.98
N GLU A 52 -2.59 -2.15 -11.48
CA GLU A 52 -1.99 -3.46 -11.78
C GLU A 52 -0.97 -3.39 -12.91
N GLU A 53 -1.28 -2.68 -13.99
CA GLU A 53 -0.37 -2.49 -15.12
C GLU A 53 0.88 -1.73 -14.67
N LYS A 54 0.70 -0.68 -13.88
CA LYS A 54 1.80 0.12 -13.33
C LYS A 54 2.70 -0.69 -12.38
N ALA A 55 2.13 -1.48 -11.48
CA ALA A 55 2.88 -2.33 -10.56
C ALA A 55 3.72 -3.38 -11.31
N LYS A 56 3.14 -4.02 -12.34
CA LYS A 56 3.86 -5.00 -13.17
C LYS A 56 4.96 -4.33 -14.00
N ALA A 57 4.67 -3.19 -14.62
CA ALA A 57 5.64 -2.44 -15.42
C ALA A 57 6.86 -1.96 -14.61
N THR A 58 6.65 -1.66 -13.32
CA THR A 58 7.71 -1.26 -12.39
C THR A 58 8.48 -2.44 -11.79
N GLY A 59 8.05 -3.69 -12.06
CA GLY A 59 8.80 -4.90 -11.77
C GLY A 59 8.27 -5.74 -10.60
N ALA A 60 7.06 -5.46 -10.10
CA ALA A 60 6.39 -6.33 -9.14
C ALA A 60 5.94 -7.64 -9.81
N SER A 61 5.99 -8.73 -9.05
CA SER A 61 5.56 -10.06 -9.49
C SER A 61 4.03 -10.22 -9.50
N LYS A 62 3.34 -9.52 -8.60
CA LYS A 62 1.89 -9.55 -8.42
C LYS A 62 1.42 -8.28 -7.72
N LEU A 63 0.19 -7.86 -8.01
CA LEU A 63 -0.56 -6.88 -7.23
C LEU A 63 -1.77 -7.57 -6.60
N TYR A 64 -2.04 -7.26 -5.33
CA TYR A 64 -3.34 -7.50 -4.70
C TYR A 64 -4.02 -6.15 -4.47
N VAL A 65 -5.28 -6.05 -4.88
CA VAL A 65 -6.16 -4.94 -4.53
C VAL A 65 -7.25 -5.51 -3.63
N LEU A 66 -7.35 -5.02 -2.40
CA LEU A 66 -8.29 -5.51 -1.40
C LEU A 66 -9.40 -4.48 -1.19
N ASP A 67 -10.67 -4.89 -1.27
CA ASP A 67 -11.79 -4.01 -0.85
C ASP A 67 -11.85 -3.99 0.69
N LEU A 68 -11.43 -2.87 1.27
CA LEU A 68 -11.37 -2.66 2.72
C LEU A 68 -12.38 -1.62 3.20
N LYS A 69 -13.23 -1.07 2.32
CA LYS A 69 -14.15 0.03 2.66
C LYS A 69 -15.07 -0.32 3.83
N LYS A 70 -15.66 -1.52 3.79
CA LYS A 70 -16.55 -2.00 4.85
C LYS A 70 -15.81 -2.19 6.17
N ASP A 71 -14.65 -2.84 6.12
CA ASP A 71 -13.82 -3.09 7.31
C ASP A 71 -13.36 -1.77 7.94
N PHE A 72 -12.94 -0.81 7.11
CA PHE A 72 -12.54 0.53 7.54
C PHE A 72 -13.68 1.26 8.26
N VAL A 73 -14.90 1.22 7.71
CA VAL A 73 -16.08 1.83 8.36
C VAL A 73 -16.42 1.15 9.69
N GLU A 74 -16.56 -0.18 9.68
CA GLU A 74 -17.08 -0.93 10.83
C GLU A 74 -16.09 -0.98 12.00
N ASN A 75 -14.80 -1.14 11.71
CA ASN A 75 -13.77 -1.43 12.71
C ASN A 75 -12.87 -0.23 13.05
N TYR A 76 -12.91 0.85 12.28
CA TYR A 76 -12.08 2.03 12.53
C TYR A 76 -12.93 3.30 12.67
N ILE A 77 -13.77 3.63 11.69
CA ILE A 77 -14.57 4.87 11.72
C ILE A 77 -15.62 4.83 12.83
N PHE A 78 -16.46 3.79 12.90
CA PHE A 78 -17.51 3.72 13.93
C PHE A 78 -16.96 3.68 15.35
N PRO A 79 -15.90 2.92 15.69
CA PRO A 79 -15.31 2.99 17.03
C PRO A 79 -14.76 4.38 17.37
N THR A 80 -14.08 5.03 16.43
CA THR A 80 -13.53 6.39 16.59
C THR A 80 -14.65 7.40 16.86
N LEU A 81 -15.75 7.32 16.10
CA LEU A 81 -16.93 8.15 16.29
C LEU A 81 -17.62 7.90 17.63
N LYS A 82 -17.81 6.62 18.01
CA LYS A 82 -18.42 6.24 19.31
C LYS A 82 -17.63 6.74 20.50
N PHE A 83 -16.30 6.80 20.39
CA PHE A 83 -15.43 7.34 21.43
C PHE A 83 -15.43 8.88 21.47
N GLY A 84 -15.88 9.53 20.39
CA GLY A 84 -15.73 10.98 20.23
C GLY A 84 -14.26 11.39 20.07
N ALA A 85 -13.43 10.53 19.48
CA ALA A 85 -12.00 10.76 19.36
C ALA A 85 -11.71 11.97 18.45
N LYS A 86 -10.79 12.83 18.90
CA LYS A 86 -10.35 14.01 18.16
C LYS A 86 -8.92 14.33 18.55
N TYR A 87 -8.09 14.63 17.58
CA TYR A 87 -6.77 15.20 17.81
C TYR A 87 -6.85 16.70 17.57
N GLU A 88 -6.88 17.50 18.64
CA GLU A 88 -7.19 18.93 18.58
C GLU A 88 -8.51 19.20 17.82
N ASP A 89 -8.44 19.77 16.62
CA ASP A 89 -9.58 20.00 15.74
C ASP A 89 -9.76 18.95 14.62
N TYR A 90 -8.87 17.97 14.52
CA TYR A 90 -8.83 16.96 13.46
C TYR A 90 -9.53 15.64 13.83
N LEU A 91 -10.26 15.08 12.87
CA LEU A 91 -11.09 13.87 13.03
C LEU A 91 -10.39 12.55 12.68
N LEU A 92 -9.05 12.50 12.69
CA LEU A 92 -8.27 11.26 12.59
C LEU A 92 -8.58 10.41 11.33
N GLY A 93 -8.63 11.05 10.16
CA GLY A 93 -9.01 10.40 8.90
C GLY A 93 -7.89 9.70 8.12
N THR A 94 -6.62 9.96 8.45
CA THR A 94 -5.42 9.32 7.86
C THR A 94 -5.10 8.03 8.59
#